data_AF-A0A3D0UJB0-F1
#
_entry.id   AF-A0A3D0UJB0-F1
#
_cell.length_a   1.000
_cell.length_b   1.000
_cell.length_c   1.000
_cell.angle_alpha   90.00
_cell.angle_beta   90.00
_cell.angle_gamma   90.00
#
_symmetry.space_group_name_H-M   'P 1'
#
loop_
_entity.id
_entity.type
_entity.pdbx_description
1 polymer ?
#
loop_
_entity_poly.entity_id
_entity_poly.type
_entity_poly.pdbx_seq_one_letter_code
_entity_poly.pdbx_strand_id
1 'polypeptide(L)'
;NSAIKNAKAFLKIQEEFGSFDAYIWGFVDGKPIQNAWQTMSELPAKTELSEEISKDLKRRGFSFVGPTITYAFMQAVGMVNDHTVDCFRYNDVKNTD
;
A
#
# COMPACT_ATOMS: atom_id res chain seq x y z
N ASN A 1 -22.27 -0.61 2.65
CA ASN A 1 -21.70 0.56 3.33
C ASN A 1 -20.28 0.24 3.80
N SER A 2 -19.32 0.23 2.87
CA SER A 2 -17.94 -0.25 3.10
C SER A 2 -17.13 0.66 4.02
N ALA A 3 -17.30 1.98 3.91
CA ALA A 3 -16.57 2.95 4.74
C ALA A 3 -16.83 2.74 6.25
N ILE A 4 -18.07 2.55 6.67
CA ILE A 4 -18.41 2.27 8.08
C ILE A 4 -17.77 0.96 8.55
N LYS A 5 -17.82 -0.09 7.72
CA LYS A 5 -17.21 -1.39 8.05
C LYS A 5 -15.69 -1.27 8.21
N ASN A 6 -15.04 -0.55 7.30
CA ASN A 6 -13.61 -0.32 7.30
C ASN A 6 -13.18 0.55 8.50
N ALA A 7 -13.94 1.59 8.86
CA ALA A 7 -13.67 2.41 10.04
C ALA A 7 -13.71 1.57 11.34
N LYS A 8 -14.66 0.65 11.47
CA LYS A 8 -14.71 -0.28 12.62
C LYS A 8 -13.51 -1.24 12.64
N ALA A 9 -13.08 -1.74 11.49
CA ALA A 9 -11.91 -2.60 11.38
C ALA A 9 -10.60 -1.85 11.67
N PHE A 10 -10.52 -0.58 11.27
CA PHE A 10 -9.40 0.32 11.54
C PHE A 10 -9.18 0.50 13.04
N LEU A 11 -10.24 0.75 13.82
CA LEU A 11 -10.12 0.88 15.28
C LEU A 11 -9.53 -0.39 15.92
N LYS A 12 -9.95 -1.57 15.47
CA LYS A 12 -9.39 -2.85 15.95
C LYS A 12 -7.90 -3.01 15.62
N ILE A 13 -7.47 -2.54 14.45
CA ILE A 13 -6.05 -2.52 14.10
C ILE A 13 -5.29 -1.59 15.05
N GLN A 14 -5.84 -0.40 15.37
CA GLN A 14 -5.19 0.49 16.31
C GLN A 14 -5.08 -0.12 17.72
N GLU A 15 -6.09 -0.89 18.16
CA GLU A 15 -6.03 -1.63 19.42
C GLU A 15 -4.92 -2.71 19.43
N GLU A 16 -4.72 -3.43 18.32
CA GLU A 16 -3.76 -4.54 18.21
C GLU A 16 -2.32 -4.08 17.91
N PHE A 17 -2.15 -3.06 17.06
CA PHE A 17 -0.85 -2.60 16.54
C PHE A 17 -0.45 -1.21 17.04
N GLY A 18 -1.27 -0.57 17.89
CA GLY A 18 -1.11 0.81 18.35
C GLY A 18 -1.55 1.84 17.30
N SER A 19 -1.26 1.63 16.02
CA SER A 19 -1.73 2.49 14.93
C SER A 19 -1.92 1.73 13.62
N PHE A 20 -2.74 2.27 12.72
CA PHE A 20 -2.85 1.73 11.36
C PHE A 20 -1.57 1.94 10.55
N ASP A 21 -0.84 3.03 10.82
CA ASP A 21 0.45 3.34 10.19
C ASP A 21 1.48 2.25 10.48
N ALA A 22 1.71 1.93 11.77
CA ALA A 22 2.61 0.85 12.18
C ALA A 22 2.23 -0.51 11.59
N TYR A 23 0.92 -0.79 11.51
CA TYR A 23 0.41 -2.01 10.87
C TYR A 23 0.70 -2.04 9.37
N ILE A 24 0.34 -1.00 8.62
CA ILE A 24 0.38 -1.03 7.16
C ILE A 24 1.80 -0.91 6.63
N TRP A 25 2.65 -0.08 7.25
CA TRP A 25 4.07 0.06 6.91
C TRP A 25 4.92 -1.13 7.37
N GLY A 26 4.43 -1.93 8.32
CA GLY A 26 5.07 -3.18 8.71
C GLY A 26 5.21 -4.20 7.56
N PHE A 27 4.34 -4.14 6.55
CA PHE A 27 4.45 -4.99 5.35
C PHE A 27 5.62 -4.62 4.42
N VAL A 28 6.24 -3.46 4.63
CA VAL A 28 7.41 -2.98 3.85
C VAL A 28 8.57 -2.62 4.76
N ASP A 29 8.63 -3.19 5.98
CA ASP A 29 9.67 -2.93 6.97
C ASP A 29 9.90 -1.44 7.26
N GLY A 30 8.83 -0.63 7.18
CA GLY A 30 8.86 0.80 7.40
C GLY A 30 9.55 1.62 6.29
N LYS A 31 9.87 1.02 5.14
CA LYS A 31 10.61 1.68 4.06
C LYS A 31 9.90 1.55 2.71
N PRO A 32 9.81 2.61 1.90
CA PRO A 32 9.27 2.52 0.56
C PRO A 32 10.06 1.53 -0.32
N ILE A 33 9.35 0.71 -1.08
CA ILE A 33 9.97 -0.12 -2.13
C ILE A 33 10.26 0.76 -3.34
N GLN A 34 11.52 0.83 -3.76
CA GLN A 34 11.97 1.66 -4.86
C GLN A 34 12.02 0.83 -6.16
N ASN A 35 10.99 0.92 -6.98
CA ASN A 35 10.98 0.29 -8.30
C ASN A 35 11.71 1.15 -9.34
N ALA A 36 11.82 0.68 -10.59
CA ALA A 36 12.53 1.38 -11.66
C ALA A 36 11.90 1.09 -13.03
N TRP A 37 10.57 1.23 -13.12
CA TRP A 37 9.82 1.01 -14.36
C TRP A 37 10.23 2.01 -15.43
N GLN A 38 10.51 1.53 -16.64
CA GLN A 38 10.86 2.41 -17.76
C GLN A 38 9.60 3.02 -18.38
N THR A 39 8.50 2.26 -18.39
CA THR A 39 7.25 2.64 -19.07
C THR A 39 6.02 2.28 -18.24
N MET A 40 4.92 2.98 -18.49
CA MET A 40 3.63 2.69 -17.84
C MET A 40 3.12 1.27 -18.10
N SER A 41 3.48 0.66 -19.22
CA SER A 41 3.09 -0.72 -19.56
C SER A 41 3.78 -1.79 -18.71
N GLU A 42 4.87 -1.47 -18.04
CA GLU A 42 5.57 -2.39 -17.15
C GLU A 42 4.93 -2.42 -15.75
N LEU A 43 4.16 -1.39 -15.37
CA LEU A 43 3.52 -1.33 -14.06
C LEU A 43 2.48 -2.45 -13.93
N PRO A 44 2.60 -3.33 -12.93
CA PRO A 44 1.63 -4.38 -12.73
C PRO A 44 0.33 -3.81 -12.14
N ALA A 45 -0.81 -4.46 -12.43
CA ALA A 45 -2.09 -4.07 -11.82
C ALA A 45 -2.22 -4.51 -10.34
N LYS A 46 -1.35 -5.42 -9.89
CA LYS A 46 -1.26 -5.96 -8.52
C LYS A 46 0.09 -6.67 -8.34
N THR A 47 0.51 -6.86 -7.11
CA THR A 47 1.75 -7.60 -6.78
C THR A 47 1.44 -8.71 -5.79
N GLU A 48 2.39 -9.64 -5.58
CA GLU A 48 2.26 -10.66 -4.54
C GLU A 48 2.04 -10.03 -3.16
N LEU A 49 2.78 -8.96 -2.86
CA LEU A 49 2.63 -8.19 -1.63
C LEU A 49 1.23 -7.56 -1.50
N SER A 50 0.69 -7.00 -2.58
CA SER A 50 -0.66 -6.42 -2.54
C SER A 50 -1.75 -7.50 -2.37
N GLU A 51 -1.50 -8.73 -2.83
CA GLU A 51 -2.37 -9.88 -2.54
C GLU A 51 -2.31 -10.30 -1.07
N GLU A 52 -1.12 -10.30 -0.47
CA GLU A 52 -0.93 -10.59 0.96
C GLU A 52 -1.66 -9.56 1.83
N ILE A 53 -1.39 -8.27 1.61
CA ILE A 53 -2.02 -7.17 2.36
C ILE A 53 -3.55 -7.22 2.16
N SER A 54 -4.01 -7.46 0.92
CA SER A 54 -5.45 -7.59 0.62
C SER A 54 -6.10 -8.73 1.41
N LYS A 55 -5.44 -9.90 1.48
CA LYS A 55 -5.92 -11.05 2.25
C LYS A 55 -5.99 -10.71 3.74
N ASP A 56 -4.96 -10.05 4.29
CA ASP A 56 -4.94 -9.71 5.71
C ASP A 56 -6.01 -8.66 6.07
N LEU A 57 -6.14 -7.60 5.27
CA LEU A 57 -7.19 -6.60 5.45
C LEU A 57 -8.59 -7.23 5.41
N LYS A 58 -8.85 -8.16 4.47
CA LYS A 58 -10.12 -8.90 4.41
C LYS A 58 -10.34 -9.74 5.67
N ARG A 59 -9.32 -10.45 6.14
CA ARG A 59 -9.36 -11.25 7.38
C ARG A 59 -9.69 -10.38 8.59
N ARG A 60 -9.19 -9.14 8.61
CA ARG A 60 -9.44 -8.14 9.66
C ARG A 60 -10.78 -7.41 9.53
N GLY A 61 -11.57 -7.76 8.51
CA GLY A 61 -12.93 -7.25 8.34
C GLY A 61 -13.03 -6.00 7.48
N PHE A 62 -11.98 -5.60 6.77
CA PHE A 62 -12.12 -4.60 5.71
C PHE A 62 -12.92 -5.17 4.53
N SER A 63 -13.49 -4.25 3.75
CA SER A 63 -14.26 -4.53 2.53
C SER A 63 -13.83 -3.58 1.43
N PHE A 64 -13.98 -4.02 0.17
CA PHE A 64 -13.53 -3.26 -1.00
C PHE A 64 -12.01 -3.00 -1.02
N VAL A 65 -11.25 -4.00 -0.58
CA VAL A 65 -9.78 -4.00 -0.47
C VAL A 65 -9.19 -5.15 -1.29
N GLY A 66 -9.60 -5.27 -2.56
CA GLY A 66 -9.04 -6.28 -3.47
C GLY A 66 -7.57 -5.97 -3.83
N PRO A 67 -6.77 -6.94 -4.32
CA PRO A 67 -5.33 -6.74 -4.54
C PRO A 67 -4.95 -5.56 -5.42
N THR A 68 -5.76 -5.24 -6.44
CA THR A 68 -5.56 -4.05 -7.29
C THR A 68 -5.83 -2.75 -6.54
N ILE A 69 -6.89 -2.69 -5.73
CA ILE A 69 -7.19 -1.51 -4.88
C ILE A 69 -6.08 -1.34 -3.84
N THR A 70 -5.62 -2.44 -3.24
CA THR A 70 -4.52 -2.44 -2.28
C THR A 70 -3.22 -1.96 -2.92
N TYR A 71 -2.91 -2.40 -4.14
CA TYR A 71 -1.71 -1.94 -4.83
C TYR A 71 -1.80 -0.44 -5.20
N ALA A 72 -2.94 0.00 -5.69
CA ALA A 72 -3.18 1.43 -5.95
C ALA A 72 -3.05 2.27 -4.67
N PHE A 73 -3.52 1.75 -3.52
CA PHE A 73 -3.31 2.38 -2.23
C PHE A 73 -1.82 2.45 -1.87
N MET A 74 -1.07 1.36 -2.00
CA MET A 74 0.37 1.33 -1.74
C MET A 74 1.13 2.38 -2.57
N GLN A 75 0.78 2.51 -3.85
CA GLN A 75 1.34 3.54 -4.73
C GLN A 75 0.98 4.95 -4.24
N ALA A 76 -0.29 5.19 -3.93
CA ALA A 76 -0.79 6.51 -3.54
C ALA A 76 -0.22 7.03 -2.22
N VAL A 77 0.03 6.14 -1.26
CA VAL A 77 0.57 6.51 0.07
C VAL A 77 2.10 6.40 0.16
N GLY A 78 2.76 6.03 -0.93
CA GLY A 78 4.22 5.99 -1.02
C GLY A 78 4.89 4.74 -0.45
N MET A 79 4.14 3.66 -0.18
CA MET A 79 4.74 2.36 0.17
C MET A 79 5.57 1.79 -0.98
N VAL A 80 5.22 2.15 -2.22
CA VAL A 80 6.01 1.86 -3.42
C VAL A 80 6.24 3.14 -4.20
N ASN A 81 7.46 3.36 -4.67
CA ASN A 81 7.77 4.39 -5.65
C ASN A 81 7.65 3.77 -7.05
N ASP A 82 6.48 3.96 -7.66
CA ASP A 82 6.15 3.48 -9.01
C ASP A 82 6.16 4.58 -10.07
N HIS A 83 6.70 5.77 -9.75
CA HIS A 83 7.04 6.71 -10.80
C HIS A 83 7.95 6.03 -11.82
N THR A 84 7.67 6.21 -13.12
CA THR A 84 8.59 5.78 -14.16
C THR A 84 9.92 6.54 -14.03
N VAL A 85 11.03 5.94 -14.46
CA VAL A 85 12.36 6.53 -14.22
C VAL A 85 12.57 7.89 -14.90
N ASP A 86 11.79 8.20 -15.93
CA ASP A 86 11.78 9.48 -16.64
C ASP A 86 10.89 10.54 -15.98
N CYS A 87 10.07 10.16 -14.99
CA CYS A 87 9.25 11.08 -14.23
C CYS A 87 10.16 11.97 -13.35
N PHE A 88 9.93 13.29 -13.39
CA PHE A 88 10.70 14.25 -12.58
C PHE A 88 10.65 13.96 -11.06
N ARG A 89 9.62 13.26 -10.59
CA ARG A 89 9.45 12.88 -9.18
C ARG A 89 10.22 11.61 -8.77
N TYR A 90 10.68 10.80 -9.73
CA TYR A 90 11.29 9.50 -9.44
C TYR A 90 12.43 9.59 -8.42
N ASN A 91 13.37 10.50 -8.66
CA ASN A 91 14.50 10.73 -7.75
C ASN A 91 14.11 11.57 -6.53
N ASP A 92 13.13 12.47 -6.66
CA ASP A 92 12.66 13.32 -5.55
C ASP A 92 12.12 12.49 -4.39
N VAL A 93 11.34 11.44 -4.67
CA VAL A 93 10.70 10.61 -3.64
C VAL A 93 11.51 9.37 -3.26
N LYS A 94 12.66 9.17 -3.89
CA LYS A 94 13.61 8.09 -3.57
C LYS A 94 14.52 8.44 -2.39
N ASN A 95 14.77 9.73 -2.17
CA ASN A 95 15.72 10.25 -1.17
C ASN A 95 15.03 10.83 0.08
N THR A 96 13.78 10.43 0.34
CA THR A 96 13.09 10.83 1.57
C THR A 96 13.37 9.77 2.65
N ASP A 97 14.38 10.04 3.46
CA ASP A 97 14.59 9.39 4.77
C ASP A 97 13.65 10.00 5.82
#